data_AF-A0A0F9S6M2-F1
#
_entry.id   AF-A0A0F9S6M2-F1
#
_cell.length_a   1.000
_cell.length_b   1.000
_cell.length_c   1.000
_cell.angle_alpha   90.00
_cell.angle_beta   90.00
_cell.angle_gamma   90.00
#
_symmetry.space_group_name_H-M   'P 1'
#
loop_
_entity.id
_entity.type
_entity.pdbx_description
1 polymer ?
#
loop_
_entity_poly.entity_id
_entity_poly.type
_entity_poly.pdbx_seq_one_letter_code
_entity_poly.pdbx_strand_id
1 'polypeptide(L)'
;MRTACLNCARKHLAQASILMMEAKQGYPLHEWFAMGHLAEAGDELVQEWSDVANEIREHRKLYEDNRDYPVPIEELIETITKLADGLSSSSA
;
A
#
# COMPACT_ATOMS: atom_id res chain seq x y z
N MET A 1 2.97 -19.17 -1.54
CA MET A 1 3.29 -17.74 -1.48
C MET A 1 3.36 -17.22 -2.92
N ARG A 2 2.73 -16.09 -3.24
CA ARG A 2 2.62 -15.58 -4.61
C ARG A 2 3.94 -14.93 -5.04
N THR A 3 4.36 -15.16 -6.29
CA THR A 3 5.56 -14.53 -6.85
C THR A 3 5.47 -13.01 -6.75
N ALA A 4 6.55 -12.35 -6.37
CA ALA A 4 6.52 -10.92 -6.13
C ALA A 4 6.22 -10.14 -7.43
N CYS A 5 5.43 -9.06 -7.32
CA CYS A 5 5.02 -8.28 -8.48
C CYS A 5 4.80 -6.79 -8.13
N LEU A 6 5.77 -5.95 -8.49
CA LEU A 6 5.73 -4.50 -8.28
C LEU A 6 4.52 -3.82 -8.95
N ASN A 7 4.06 -4.33 -10.10
CA ASN A 7 2.84 -3.83 -10.76
C ASN A 7 1.56 -4.16 -9.98
N CYS A 8 1.47 -5.36 -9.41
CA CYS A 8 0.32 -5.74 -8.59
C CYS A 8 0.30 -4.91 -7.31
N ALA A 9 1.44 -4.73 -6.63
CA ALA A 9 1.53 -3.89 -5.44
C ALA A 9 1.05 -2.45 -5.71
N ARG A 10 1.51 -1.81 -6.80
CA ARG A 10 1.03 -0.47 -7.21
C ARG A 10 -0.48 -0.43 -7.47
N LYS A 11 -1.01 -1.44 -8.16
CA LYS A 11 -2.45 -1.53 -8.42
C LYS A 11 -3.26 -1.60 -7.12
N HIS A 12 -2.84 -2.45 -6.18
CA HIS A 12 -3.51 -2.58 -4.89
C HIS A 12 -3.46 -1.29 -4.08
N LEU A 13 -2.30 -0.61 -4.04
CA LEU A 13 -2.17 0.70 -3.39
C LEU A 13 -3.10 1.75 -4.03
N ALA A 14 -3.18 1.81 -5.36
CA ALA A 14 -4.09 2.72 -6.06
C ALA A 14 -5.56 2.43 -5.73
N GLN A 15 -5.96 1.15 -5.69
CA GLN A 15 -7.31 0.76 -5.31
C GLN A 15 -7.62 1.15 -3.85
N ALA A 16 -6.66 0.94 -2.93
CA ALA A 16 -6.80 1.33 -1.54
C ALA A 16 -7.06 2.85 -1.40
N SER A 17 -6.33 3.70 -2.14
CA SER A 17 -6.54 5.15 -2.13
C SER A 17 -7.96 5.55 -2.55
N ILE A 18 -8.48 4.99 -3.66
CA ILE A 18 -9.84 5.26 -4.11
C ILE A 18 -10.86 4.89 -3.03
N LEU A 19 -10.72 3.71 -2.43
CA LEU A 19 -11.66 3.22 -1.42
C LEU A 19 -11.61 4.04 -0.13
N MET A 20 -10.44 4.52 0.29
CA MET A 20 -10.32 5.46 1.42
C MET A 20 -11.04 6.78 1.12
N MET A 21 -10.95 7.31 -0.11
CA MET A 21 -11.67 8.51 -0.51
C MET A 21 -13.18 8.29 -0.57
N GLU A 22 -13.63 7.14 -1.05
CA GLU A 22 -15.05 6.78 -1.10
C GLU A 22 -15.62 6.57 0.32
N ALA A 23 -14.84 5.98 1.24
CA ALA A 23 -15.25 5.88 2.63
C ALA A 23 -15.63 7.25 3.22
N LYS A 24 -14.82 8.27 2.94
CA LYS A 24 -15.07 9.68 3.34
C LYS A 24 -16.30 10.30 2.66
N GLN A 25 -16.78 9.73 1.56
CA GLN A 25 -17.97 10.19 0.82
C GLN A 25 -19.27 9.49 1.24
N GLY A 26 -19.24 8.66 2.29
CA GLY A 26 -20.42 7.97 2.82
C GLY A 26 -20.51 6.48 2.48
N TYR A 27 -19.41 5.86 2.05
CA TYR A 27 -19.32 4.41 1.85
C TYR A 27 -18.47 3.75 2.96
N PRO A 28 -18.94 3.71 4.22
CA PRO A 28 -18.11 3.35 5.38
C PRO A 28 -17.50 1.94 5.30
N LEU A 29 -18.13 1.02 4.57
CA LEU A 29 -17.57 -0.33 4.39
C LEU A 29 -16.32 -0.35 3.50
N HIS A 30 -16.06 0.71 2.72
CA HIS A 30 -14.88 0.78 1.85
C HIS A 30 -13.57 0.88 2.64
N GLU A 31 -13.61 1.27 3.92
CA GLU A 31 -12.44 1.19 4.80
C GLU A 31 -11.90 -0.24 4.90
N TRP A 32 -12.78 -1.24 4.99
CA TRP A 32 -12.40 -2.66 5.05
C TRP A 32 -11.78 -3.13 3.73
N PHE A 33 -12.33 -2.68 2.60
CA PHE A 33 -11.77 -2.98 1.28
C PHE A 33 -10.42 -2.32 1.08
N ALA A 34 -10.25 -1.07 1.54
CA ALA A 34 -8.97 -0.38 1.51
C ALA A 34 -7.90 -1.13 2.33
N MET A 35 -8.23 -1.56 3.56
CA MET A 35 -7.33 -2.37 4.38
C MET A 35 -7.00 -3.72 3.72
N GLY A 36 -7.97 -4.35 3.04
CA GLY A 36 -7.75 -5.55 2.25
C GLY A 36 -6.70 -5.33 1.15
N HIS A 37 -6.85 -4.26 0.38
CA HIS A 37 -5.87 -3.95 -0.67
C HIS A 37 -4.49 -3.53 -0.13
N LEU A 38 -4.42 -2.85 1.01
CA LEU A 38 -3.12 -2.62 1.67
C LEU A 38 -2.45 -3.94 2.08
N ALA A 39 -3.23 -4.93 2.55
CA ALA A 39 -2.71 -6.25 2.88
C ALA A 39 -2.18 -6.97 1.62
N GLU A 40 -2.97 -6.98 0.55
CA GLU A 40 -2.57 -7.57 -0.74
C GLU A 40 -1.32 -6.90 -1.30
N ALA A 41 -1.20 -5.57 -1.21
CA ALA A 41 -0.02 -4.85 -1.65
C ALA A 41 1.26 -5.31 -0.91
N GLY A 42 1.18 -5.57 0.40
CA GLY A 42 2.28 -6.14 1.17
C GLY A 42 2.62 -7.59 0.77
N ASP A 43 1.59 -8.42 0.56
CA ASP A 43 1.77 -9.82 0.14
C ASP A 43 2.43 -9.96 -1.24
N GLU A 44 2.20 -9.01 -2.15
CA GLU A 44 2.89 -8.96 -3.47
C GLU A 44 4.38 -8.62 -3.36
N LEU A 45 4.86 -8.13 -2.22
CA LEU A 45 6.25 -7.68 -2.03
C LEU A 45 7.06 -8.54 -1.06
N VAL A 46 6.41 -9.28 -0.15
CA VAL A 46 7.04 -9.93 1.01
C VAL A 46 8.22 -10.86 0.66
N GLN A 47 8.21 -11.50 -0.51
CA GLN A 47 9.28 -12.44 -0.90
C GLN A 47 10.59 -11.76 -1.30
N GLU A 48 10.52 -10.58 -1.93
CA GLU A 48 11.68 -9.94 -2.57
C GLU A 48 11.99 -8.57 -1.98
N TRP A 49 10.98 -7.84 -1.49
CA TRP A 49 11.09 -6.49 -0.95
C TRP A 49 10.42 -6.41 0.43
N SER A 50 10.87 -7.27 1.35
CA SER A 50 10.24 -7.42 2.67
C SER A 50 10.21 -6.14 3.50
N ASP A 51 11.17 -5.22 3.32
CA ASP A 51 11.18 -3.93 4.01
C ASP A 51 10.02 -3.04 3.57
N VAL A 52 9.77 -2.94 2.26
CA VAL A 52 8.62 -2.18 1.72
C VAL A 52 7.30 -2.87 2.07
N ALA A 53 7.27 -4.21 2.07
CA ALA A 53 6.09 -4.94 2.53
C ALA A 53 5.74 -4.63 3.99
N ASN A 54 6.77 -4.53 4.86
CA ASN A 54 6.60 -4.18 6.26
C ASN A 54 6.16 -2.72 6.43
N GLU A 55 6.71 -1.80 5.65
CA GLU A 55 6.28 -0.38 5.65
C GLU A 55 4.78 -0.25 5.33
N ILE A 56 4.32 -0.90 4.25
CA ILE A 56 2.89 -0.94 3.90
C ILE A 56 2.05 -1.54 5.04
N ARG A 57 2.53 -2.61 5.67
CA ARG A 57 1.85 -3.25 6.80
C ARG A 57 1.71 -2.32 8.00
N GLU A 58 2.74 -1.54 8.33
CA GLU A 58 2.68 -0.58 9.42
C GLU A 58 1.70 0.55 9.11
N HIS A 59 1.71 1.10 7.89
CA HIS A 59 0.70 2.07 7.48
C HIS A 59 -0.73 1.51 7.54
N ARG A 60 -0.92 0.25 7.14
CA ARG A 60 -2.22 -0.43 7.27
C ARG A 60 -2.68 -0.51 8.72
N LYS A 61 -1.80 -0.85 9.67
CA LYS A 61 -2.14 -0.89 11.10
C LYS A 61 -2.48 0.48 11.65
N LEU A 62 -1.72 1.52 11.27
CA LEU A 62 -2.01 2.89 11.67
C LEU A 62 -3.38 3.35 11.17
N TYR A 63 -3.73 2.98 9.93
CA TYR A 63 -5.07 3.19 9.39
C TYR A 63 -6.14 2.33 10.08
N GLU A 64 -5.80 1.10 10.49
CA GLU A 64 -6.65 0.19 11.26
C GLU A 64 -7.01 0.76 12.64
N ASP A 65 -6.06 1.42 13.30
CA ASP A 65 -6.26 2.06 14.60
C ASP A 65 -6.93 3.43 14.48
N ASN A 66 -6.66 4.17 13.40
CA ASN A 66 -7.18 5.52 13.16
C ASN A 66 -7.57 5.71 11.69
N ARG A 67 -8.87 5.77 11.41
CA ARG A 67 -9.41 5.94 10.04
C ARG A 67 -9.11 7.30 9.40
N ASP A 68 -8.70 8.28 10.19
CA ASP A 68 -8.25 9.58 9.67
C ASP A 68 -6.74 9.63 9.37
N TYR A 69 -6.00 8.55 9.66
CA TYR A 69 -4.58 8.45 9.37
C TYR A 69 -4.33 8.62 7.85
N PRO A 70 -3.49 9.58 7.42
CA PRO A 70 -3.17 9.78 6.03
C PRO A 70 -2.12 8.75 5.59
N VAL A 71 -2.58 7.63 5.04
CA VAL A 71 -1.68 6.63 4.44
C VAL A 71 -0.93 7.27 3.26
N PRO A 72 0.41 7.21 3.22
CA PRO A 72 1.23 7.85 2.18
C PRO A 72 1.24 7.02 0.87
N ILE A 73 0.07 6.87 0.24
CA ILE A 73 -0.10 5.99 -0.93
C ILE A 73 0.79 6.41 -2.10
N GLU A 74 0.89 7.71 -2.36
CA GLU A 74 1.70 8.23 -3.47
C GLU A 74 3.19 7.95 -3.23
N GLU A 75 3.71 8.20 -2.03
CA GLU A 75 5.11 7.91 -1.70
C GLU A 75 5.44 6.41 -1.77
N LEU A 76 4.50 5.55 -1.36
CA LEU A 76 4.64 4.09 -1.47
C LEU A 76 4.66 3.66 -2.95
N ILE A 77 3.80 4.21 -3.81
CA ILE A 77 3.81 3.94 -5.25
C ILE A 77 5.10 4.44 -5.91
N GLU A 78 5.60 5.61 -5.52
CA GLU A 78 6.88 6.13 -6.00
C GLU A 78 8.05 5.22 -5.61
N THR A 79 8.09 4.78 -4.36
CA THR A 79 9.09 3.84 -3.85
C THR A 79 9.11 2.55 -4.67
N ILE A 80 7.93 1.95 -4.90
CA ILE A 80 7.80 0.74 -5.72
C ILE A 80 8.18 1.00 -7.19
N THR A 81 7.91 2.20 -7.71
CA THR A 81 8.29 2.57 -9.08
C THR A 81 9.81 2.68 -9.23
N LYS A 82 10.50 3.32 -8.26
CA LYS A 82 11.96 3.38 -8.22
C LYS A 82 12.59 1.97 -8.19
N LEU A 83 12.02 1.06 -7.39
CA LEU A 83 12.42 -0.34 -7.37
C LEU A 83 12.25 -1.01 -8.74
N ALA A 84 11.13 -0.76 -9.43
CA ALA A 84 10.86 -1.31 -10.75
C ALA A 84 11.84 -0.80 -11.82
N ASP A 85 12.28 0.45 -11.69
CA ASP A 85 13.24 1.10 -12.58
C ASP A 85 14.70 0.75 -12.25
N GLY A 86 14.95 -0.03 -11.19
CA GLY A 86 16.30 -0.38 -10.73
C GLY A 86 17.06 0.79 -10.08
N LEU A 87 16.34 1.84 -9.68
CA LEU A 87 16.88 2.99 -8.97
C LEU A 87 16.85 2.69 -7.47
N SER A 88 18.02 2.61 -6.84
CA SER A 88 18.09 2.52 -5.37
C SER A 88 17.48 3.78 -4.77
N SER A 89 16.56 3.63 -3.81
CA SER A 89 16.10 4.74 -2.98
C SER A 89 17.29 5.32 -2.22
N SER A 90 17.78 6.48 -2.63
CA SER A 90 18.73 7.24 -1.83
C SER A 90 18.05 7.64 -0.53
N SER A 91 18.49 7.05 0.58
CA SER A 91 18.17 7.54 1.92
C SER A 91 18.85 8.90 2.11
N ALA A 92 18.05 9.96 2.25
CA ALA A 92 18.45 11.23 2.83
C ALA A 92 17.25 11.88 3.51
#